data_AF-A0A1H1KUY4-F1
#
_entry.id   AF-A0A1H1KUY4-F1
#
_cell.length_a   1.000
_cell.length_b   1.000
_cell.length_c   1.000
_cell.angle_alpha   90.00
_cell.angle_beta   90.00
_cell.angle_gamma   90.00
#
_symmetry.space_group_name_H-M   'P 1'
#
loop_
_entity.id
_entity.type
_entity.pdbx_description
1 polymer ?
#
loop_
_entity_poly.entity_id
_entity_poly.type
_entity_poly.pdbx_seq_one_letter_code
_entity_poly.pdbx_strand_id
1 'polypeptide(L)'
;MRLRTIKNELEGIIPELYYEATQRNTNPQTYQFNTVALLKEALERLDELDLFQKQIEQLKKLSFYDYSGDKLIVDLNQHRTLLKLIPELKNSAEGLYDSISKSISKEEANIISIKIPPPNNFEDLEETSNKLNKIFSQVLYNETVQGKIQIINFDTGSYWIDILVTGVRVLEVIGGVAYGGAIVFKKLQEGRLVQQQVKEMQISNKALEEIQEKSKESVNQVAKSEADFIYNTFFEGKDNEQAERIKFALKELAELYYNGGEIHPSLEAPKNVKKEFPDYNNLEANKSKIKQIKGKK
;
A
#
# COMPACT_ATOMS: atom_id res chain seq x y z
N MET A 1 6.48 9.50 -0.31
CA MET A 1 6.62 8.09 -0.71
C MET A 1 7.55 7.37 0.27
N ARG A 2 7.37 6.07 0.52
CA ARG A 2 8.15 5.32 1.51
C ARG A 2 9.54 4.99 0.96
N LEU A 3 10.61 5.10 1.77
CA LEU A 3 11.97 4.78 1.34
C LEU A 3 12.11 3.34 0.83
N ARG A 4 11.40 2.40 1.45
CA ARG A 4 11.33 0.99 1.03
C ARG A 4 10.71 0.83 -0.37
N THR A 5 9.64 1.58 -0.66
CA THR A 5 9.01 1.59 -2.00
C THR A 5 10.00 2.13 -3.04
N ILE A 6 10.66 3.25 -2.73
CA ILE A 6 11.67 3.84 -3.62
C ILE A 6 12.80 2.84 -3.88
N LYS A 7 13.31 2.17 -2.85
CA LYS A 7 14.35 1.13 -3.00
C LYS A 7 13.92 0.04 -3.97
N ASN A 8 12.72 -0.53 -3.78
CA ASN A 8 12.24 -1.64 -4.61
C ASN A 8 12.00 -1.21 -6.07
N GLU A 9 11.51 0.01 -6.29
CA GLU A 9 11.38 0.54 -7.66
C GLU A 9 12.75 0.77 -8.30
N LEU A 10 13.70 1.37 -7.58
CA LEU A 10 15.07 1.57 -8.06
C LEU A 10 15.76 0.25 -8.43
N GLU A 11 15.54 -0.82 -7.66
CA GLU A 11 16.09 -2.15 -7.95
C GLU A 11 15.66 -2.67 -9.34
N GLY A 12 14.41 -2.41 -9.73
CA GLY A 12 13.89 -2.76 -11.05
C GLY A 12 14.28 -1.79 -12.16
N ILE A 13 14.45 -0.51 -11.85
CA ILE A 13 14.77 0.55 -12.83
C ILE A 13 16.26 0.54 -13.24
N ILE A 14 17.17 0.37 -12.29
CA ILE A 14 18.64 0.48 -12.51
C ILE A 14 19.15 -0.42 -13.65
N PRO A 15 18.70 -1.68 -13.80
CA PRO A 15 19.09 -2.54 -14.92
C PRO A 15 18.69 -1.98 -16.30
N GLU A 16 17.63 -1.18 -16.38
CA GLU A 16 17.05 -0.63 -17.61
C GLU A 16 17.62 0.76 -17.98
N LEU A 17 18.30 1.43 -17.03
CA LEU A 17 18.98 2.71 -17.25
C LEU A 17 20.30 2.57 -18.02
N TYR A 18 20.25 2.12 -19.28
CA TYR A 18 21.43 2.03 -20.11
C TYR A 18 21.18 2.47 -21.56
N TYR A 19 22.25 2.94 -22.19
CA TYR A 19 22.26 3.36 -23.57
C TYR A 19 23.17 2.43 -24.37
N GLU A 20 22.58 1.61 -25.23
CA GLU A 20 23.30 0.76 -26.16
C GLU A 20 23.10 1.24 -27.60
N ALA A 21 24.20 1.54 -28.29
CA ALA A 21 24.14 1.96 -29.68
C ALA A 21 25.25 1.35 -30.53
N THR A 22 24.91 1.09 -31.79
CA THR A 22 25.84 0.57 -32.79
C THR A 22 26.16 1.65 -33.82
N GLN A 23 27.44 1.84 -34.12
CA GLN A 23 27.86 2.79 -35.14
C GLN A 23 27.42 2.31 -36.52
N ARG A 24 26.93 3.24 -37.34
CA ARG A 24 26.60 3.01 -38.75
C ARG A 24 27.68 3.62 -39.64
N ASN A 25 28.01 2.93 -40.74
CA ASN A 25 28.96 3.41 -41.73
C ASN A 25 28.30 4.45 -42.66
N THR A 26 28.00 5.64 -42.12
CA THR A 26 27.38 6.76 -42.84
C THR A 26 28.26 8.01 -42.78
N ASN A 27 28.11 8.91 -43.77
CA ASN A 27 28.68 10.26 -43.72
C ASN A 27 27.53 11.28 -43.84
N PRO A 28 27.19 12.04 -42.78
CA PRO A 28 27.85 12.10 -41.47
C PRO A 28 27.66 10.81 -40.63
N GLN A 29 28.52 10.62 -39.63
CA GLN A 29 28.49 9.48 -38.72
C GLN A 29 27.18 9.46 -37.91
N THR A 30 26.49 8.32 -37.92
CA THR A 30 25.26 8.11 -37.17
C THR A 30 25.34 6.82 -36.36
N TYR A 31 24.47 6.71 -35.35
CA TYR A 31 24.40 5.56 -34.46
C TYR A 31 22.97 5.04 -34.41
N GLN A 32 22.81 3.73 -34.37
CA GLN A 32 21.53 3.09 -34.10
C GLN A 32 21.43 2.79 -32.60
N PHE A 33 20.58 3.55 -31.92
CA PHE A 33 20.19 3.33 -30.53
C PHE A 33 19.22 2.14 -30.47
N ASN A 34 19.56 1.09 -29.72
CA ASN A 34 18.87 -0.19 -29.72
C ASN A 34 17.91 -0.42 -28.54
N THR A 35 17.98 0.43 -27.50
CA THR A 35 17.29 0.19 -26.22
C THR A 35 16.36 1.35 -25.84
N VAL A 36 15.72 1.94 -26.87
CA VAL A 36 14.89 3.16 -26.72
C VAL A 36 13.72 2.91 -25.76
N ALA A 37 12.97 1.84 -25.97
CA ALA A 37 11.77 1.54 -25.19
C ALA A 37 12.08 1.30 -23.70
N LEU A 38 13.07 0.45 -23.40
CA LEU A 38 13.49 0.15 -22.03
C LEU A 38 13.96 1.40 -21.29
N LEU A 39 14.79 2.22 -21.96
CA LEU A 39 15.26 3.46 -21.34
C LEU A 39 14.12 4.43 -21.07
N LYS A 40 13.14 4.52 -21.98
CA LYS A 40 11.99 5.40 -21.82
C LYS A 40 11.11 4.95 -20.64
N GLU A 41 10.81 3.66 -20.54
CA GLU A 41 10.06 3.10 -19.42
C GLU A 41 10.78 3.36 -18.08
N ALA A 42 12.09 3.16 -18.03
CA ALA A 42 12.89 3.47 -16.85
C ALA A 42 12.84 4.95 -16.46
N LEU A 43 12.87 5.87 -17.44
CA LEU A 43 12.77 7.31 -17.20
C LEU A 43 11.38 7.72 -16.72
N GLU A 44 10.31 7.16 -17.28
CA GLU A 44 8.93 7.39 -16.84
C GLU A 44 8.74 6.92 -15.39
N ARG A 45 9.23 5.72 -15.06
CA ARG A 45 9.18 5.20 -13.68
C ARG A 45 9.98 6.06 -12.70
N LEU A 46 11.15 6.58 -13.08
CA LEU A 46 11.88 7.53 -12.23
C LEU A 46 11.15 8.85 -12.04
N ASP A 47 10.45 9.32 -13.08
CA ASP A 47 9.67 10.54 -13.06
C ASP A 47 8.48 10.41 -12.10
N GLU A 48 7.78 9.28 -12.11
CA GLU A 48 6.70 8.94 -11.17
C GLU A 48 7.15 8.91 -9.70
N LEU A 49 8.44 8.66 -9.45
CA LEU A 49 9.04 8.70 -8.10
C LEU A 49 9.43 10.13 -7.66
N ASP A 50 9.25 11.15 -8.51
CA ASP A 50 9.74 12.52 -8.31
C ASP A 50 11.28 12.59 -8.12
N LEU A 51 12.03 11.64 -8.69
CA LEU A 51 13.49 11.56 -8.54
C LEU A 51 14.22 12.11 -9.77
N PHE A 52 15.39 12.72 -9.56
CA PHE A 52 16.29 13.17 -10.63
C PHE A 52 15.66 14.08 -11.70
N GLN A 53 14.64 14.84 -11.32
CA GLN A 53 13.83 15.69 -12.20
C GLN A 53 14.67 16.56 -13.16
N LYS A 54 15.76 17.15 -12.67
CA LYS A 54 16.65 17.96 -13.51
C LYS A 54 17.29 17.16 -14.65
N GLN A 55 17.72 15.93 -14.40
CA GLN A 55 18.35 15.05 -15.39
C GLN A 55 17.30 14.49 -16.35
N ILE A 56 16.14 14.09 -15.83
CA ILE A 56 15.01 13.58 -16.63
C ILE A 56 14.53 14.65 -17.62
N GLU A 57 14.34 15.89 -17.17
CA GLU A 57 13.91 17.00 -18.04
C GLU A 57 14.94 17.37 -19.12
N GLN A 58 16.23 17.04 -18.92
CA GLN A 58 17.23 17.17 -19.99
C GLN A 58 17.10 16.06 -21.02
N LEU A 59 16.83 14.83 -20.58
CA LEU A 59 16.66 13.66 -21.44
C LEU A 59 15.35 13.72 -22.24
N LYS A 60 14.26 14.22 -21.64
CA LYS A 60 12.98 14.44 -22.31
C LYS A 60 13.05 15.38 -23.52
N LYS A 61 14.04 16.28 -23.56
CA LYS A 61 14.27 17.21 -24.68
C LYS A 61 14.94 16.56 -25.90
N LEU A 62 15.42 15.33 -25.77
CA LEU A 62 16.10 14.62 -26.85
C LEU A 62 15.10 13.88 -27.72
N SER A 63 15.44 13.71 -28.99
CA SER A 63 14.57 13.11 -30.03
C SER A 63 14.07 11.70 -29.72
N PHE A 64 14.75 10.95 -28.84
CA PHE A 64 14.34 9.60 -28.50
C PHE A 64 13.10 9.53 -27.61
N TYR A 65 12.81 10.59 -26.86
CA TYR A 65 11.73 10.56 -25.89
C TYR A 65 10.35 10.53 -26.58
N ASP A 66 10.20 11.27 -27.68
CA ASP A 66 8.97 11.30 -28.49
C ASP A 66 8.90 10.17 -29.53
N TYR A 67 9.94 9.33 -29.62
CA TYR A 67 9.99 8.24 -30.57
C TYR A 67 9.19 7.01 -30.09
N SER A 68 8.43 6.40 -31.00
CA SER A 68 7.53 5.28 -30.70
C SER A 68 8.04 3.91 -31.14
N GLY A 69 9.26 3.81 -31.67
CA GLY A 69 9.86 2.56 -32.10
C GLY A 69 10.98 2.06 -31.18
N ASP A 70 11.39 0.81 -31.38
CA ASP A 70 12.43 0.17 -30.55
C ASP A 70 13.85 0.66 -30.88
N LYS A 71 14.06 1.13 -32.12
CA LYS A 71 15.37 1.52 -32.65
C LYS A 71 15.33 2.90 -33.27
N LEU A 72 16.21 3.79 -32.83
CA LEU A 72 16.31 5.15 -33.33
C LEU A 72 17.69 5.43 -33.92
N ILE A 73 17.74 6.11 -35.06
CA ILE A 73 19.00 6.65 -35.58
C ILE A 73 19.23 8.01 -34.94
N VAL A 74 20.37 8.15 -34.27
CA VAL A 74 20.80 9.40 -33.63
C VAL A 74 22.09 9.91 -34.27
N ASP A 75 22.26 11.23 -34.26
CA ASP A 75 23.49 11.86 -34.69
C ASP A 75 24.61 11.75 -33.63
N LEU A 76 25.82 12.15 -34.00
CA LEU A 76 27.00 12.12 -33.12
C LEU A 76 26.82 12.98 -31.84
N ASN A 77 26.12 14.11 -31.91
CA ASN A 77 25.94 15.01 -30.76
C ASN A 77 24.94 14.42 -29.76
N GLN A 78 23.84 13.85 -30.26
CA GLN A 78 22.87 13.12 -29.44
C GLN A 78 23.50 11.89 -28.83
N HIS A 79 24.27 11.11 -29.61
CA HIS A 79 25.02 9.96 -29.11
C HIS A 79 25.95 10.32 -27.95
N ARG A 80 26.75 11.39 -28.10
CA ARG A 80 27.65 11.88 -27.03
C ARG A 80 26.90 12.36 -25.80
N THR A 81 25.77 13.04 -25.99
CA THR A 81 24.92 13.49 -24.89
C THR A 81 24.36 12.30 -24.10
N LEU A 82 23.84 11.27 -24.79
CA LEU A 82 23.30 10.06 -24.17
C LEU A 82 24.37 9.24 -23.44
N LEU A 83 25.56 9.08 -24.04
CA LEU A 83 26.70 8.42 -23.41
C LEU A 83 27.18 9.09 -22.12
N LYS A 84 26.88 10.38 -21.94
CA LYS A 84 27.20 11.11 -20.72
C LYS A 84 26.07 11.04 -19.70
N LEU A 85 24.86 11.46 -20.10
CA LEU A 85 23.75 11.67 -19.17
C LEU A 85 23.20 10.35 -18.59
N ILE A 86 23.15 9.28 -19.38
CA ILE A 86 22.57 8.02 -18.91
C ILE A 86 23.44 7.35 -17.84
N PRO A 87 24.77 7.21 -18.01
CA PRO A 87 25.61 6.71 -16.93
C PRO A 87 25.63 7.62 -15.68
N GLU A 88 25.60 8.94 -15.85
CA GLU A 88 25.50 9.88 -14.70
C GLU A 88 24.21 9.67 -13.90
N LEU A 89 23.07 9.51 -14.59
CA LEU A 89 21.79 9.21 -13.98
C LEU A 89 21.80 7.84 -13.30
N LYS A 90 22.31 6.80 -13.97
CA LYS A 90 22.43 5.45 -13.41
C LYS A 90 23.27 5.44 -12.14
N ASN A 91 24.46 6.04 -12.16
CA ASN A 91 25.31 6.13 -10.98
C ASN A 91 24.63 6.87 -9.82
N SER A 92 23.84 7.91 -10.12
CA SER A 92 23.08 8.64 -9.11
C SER A 92 21.97 7.76 -8.49
N ALA A 93 21.27 6.98 -9.32
CA ALA A 93 20.26 6.03 -8.90
C ALA A 93 20.85 4.89 -8.08
N GLU A 94 21.98 4.32 -8.48
CA GLU A 94 22.73 3.29 -7.74
C GLU A 94 23.23 3.82 -6.39
N GLY A 95 23.81 5.03 -6.35
CA GLY A 95 24.24 5.65 -5.11
C GLY A 95 23.09 5.90 -4.13
N LEU A 96 21.91 6.30 -4.64
CA LEU A 96 20.70 6.45 -3.83
C LEU A 96 20.17 5.10 -3.35
N TYR A 97 20.10 4.08 -4.22
CA TYR A 97 19.71 2.72 -3.87
C TYR A 97 20.59 2.15 -2.76
N ASP A 98 21.91 2.28 -2.88
CA ASP A 98 22.87 1.81 -1.88
C ASP A 98 22.72 2.55 -0.53
N SER A 99 22.48 3.86 -0.59
CA SER A 99 22.27 4.67 0.61
C SER A 99 21.01 4.23 1.34
N ILE A 100 19.88 4.12 0.62
CA ILE A 100 18.61 3.65 1.20
C ILE A 100 18.75 2.23 1.74
N SER A 101 19.39 1.33 0.97
CA SER A 101 19.57 -0.08 1.37
C SER A 101 20.35 -0.25 2.66
N LYS A 102 21.27 0.67 2.97
CA LYS A 102 22.01 0.70 4.23
C LYS A 102 21.26 1.39 5.37
N SER A 103 20.31 2.27 5.05
CA SER A 103 19.55 3.04 6.04
C SER A 103 18.26 2.34 6.51
N ILE A 104 17.71 1.42 5.71
CA ILE A 104 16.47 0.71 6.08
C ILE A 104 16.77 -0.70 6.61
N SER A 105 15.97 -1.16 7.57
CA SER A 105 16.03 -2.53 8.08
C SER A 105 15.70 -3.54 6.97
N LYS A 106 16.38 -4.69 7.02
CA LYS A 106 16.15 -5.80 6.09
C LYS A 106 14.66 -6.17 6.07
N GLU A 107 14.11 -6.36 4.88
CA GLU A 107 12.74 -6.84 4.72
C GLU A 107 12.67 -8.33 5.06
N GLU A 108 11.61 -8.72 5.75
CA GLU A 108 11.31 -10.11 6.05
C GLU A 108 9.83 -10.35 5.74
N ALA A 109 9.51 -11.57 5.32
CA ALA A 109 8.15 -11.96 4.92
C ALA A 109 7.09 -11.80 6.04
N ASN A 110 7.52 -11.80 7.30
CA ASN A 110 6.68 -11.67 8.50
C ASN A 110 6.66 -10.24 9.08
N ILE A 111 7.05 -9.23 8.30
CA ILE A 111 6.86 -7.83 8.65
C ILE A 111 5.47 -7.37 8.21
N ILE A 112 4.84 -6.55 9.04
CA ILE A 112 3.63 -5.80 8.72
C ILE A 112 3.96 -4.31 8.89
N SER A 113 3.59 -3.53 7.89
CA SER A 113 3.81 -2.09 7.88
C SER A 113 2.49 -1.37 8.12
N ILE A 114 2.45 -0.57 9.17
CA ILE A 114 1.26 0.15 9.62
C ILE A 114 1.50 1.64 9.40
N LYS A 115 0.69 2.26 8.55
CA LYS A 115 0.62 3.71 8.45
C LYS A 115 -0.32 4.22 9.53
N ILE A 116 0.16 5.11 10.39
CA ILE A 116 -0.68 5.79 11.37
C ILE A 116 -1.18 7.13 10.80
N PRO A 117 -2.35 7.63 11.26
CA PRO A 117 -2.76 9.00 11.02
C PRO A 117 -1.67 9.98 11.47
N PRO A 118 -1.43 11.09 10.74
CA PRO A 118 -0.45 12.09 11.13
C PRO A 118 -0.77 12.66 12.53
N PRO A 119 0.08 12.45 13.55
CA PRO A 119 -0.17 12.98 14.88
C PRO A 119 0.23 14.47 14.93
N ASN A 120 -0.58 15.29 15.60
CA ASN A 120 -0.26 16.71 15.84
C ASN A 120 0.56 16.91 17.11
N ASN A 121 0.42 16.00 18.08
CA ASN A 121 1.07 16.05 19.37
C ASN A 121 1.33 14.62 19.91
N PHE A 122 1.91 14.52 21.11
CA PHE A 122 2.20 13.23 21.73
C PHE A 122 0.94 12.48 22.20
N GLU A 123 -0.14 13.18 22.50
CA GLU A 123 -1.43 12.58 22.91
C GLU A 123 -2.06 11.81 21.74
N ASP A 124 -2.04 12.38 20.53
CA ASP A 124 -2.52 11.73 19.30
C ASP A 124 -1.73 10.42 19.01
N LEU A 125 -0.41 10.47 19.22
CA LEU A 125 0.46 9.30 19.05
C LEU A 125 0.18 8.24 20.12
N GLU A 126 0.00 8.65 21.37
CA GLU A 126 -0.36 7.77 22.48
C GLU A 126 -1.71 7.09 22.22
N GLU A 127 -2.73 7.84 21.81
CA GLU A 127 -4.05 7.32 21.49
C GLU A 127 -3.96 6.26 20.39
N THR A 128 -3.27 6.59 19.30
CA THR A 128 -3.10 5.68 18.16
C THR A 128 -2.35 4.42 18.57
N SER A 129 -1.27 4.56 19.35
CA SER A 129 -0.47 3.43 19.85
C SER A 129 -1.29 2.53 20.77
N ASN A 130 -2.09 3.11 21.66
CA ASN A 130 -2.99 2.38 22.56
C ASN A 130 -4.09 1.66 21.78
N LYS A 131 -4.66 2.28 20.74
CA LYS A 131 -5.65 1.67 19.86
C LYS A 131 -5.07 0.46 19.13
N LEU A 132 -3.90 0.60 18.50
CA LEU A 132 -3.20 -0.50 17.84
C LEU A 132 -2.85 -1.63 18.80
N ASN A 133 -2.34 -1.31 20.00
CA ASN A 133 -2.06 -2.31 21.02
C ASN A 133 -3.32 -3.08 21.43
N LYS A 134 -4.45 -2.40 21.63
CA LYS A 134 -5.74 -3.04 21.92
C LYS A 134 -6.20 -3.94 20.78
N ILE A 135 -6.18 -3.47 19.53
CA ILE A 135 -6.54 -4.25 18.34
C ILE A 135 -5.76 -5.57 18.32
N PHE A 136 -4.43 -5.49 18.39
CA PHE A 136 -3.61 -6.70 18.24
C PHE A 136 -3.66 -7.59 19.47
N SER A 137 -3.67 -7.02 20.68
CA SER A 137 -3.74 -7.81 21.91
C SER A 137 -5.03 -8.63 21.99
N GLN A 138 -6.17 -8.03 21.64
CA GLN A 138 -7.48 -8.69 21.68
C GLN A 138 -7.59 -9.83 20.65
N VAL A 139 -6.90 -9.71 19.52
CA VAL A 139 -6.96 -10.69 18.42
C VAL A 139 -5.92 -11.80 18.59
N LEU A 140 -4.72 -11.49 19.08
CA LEU A 140 -3.56 -12.40 19.02
C LEU A 140 -3.27 -13.15 20.32
N TYR A 141 -3.66 -12.62 21.48
CA TYR A 141 -3.43 -13.28 22.77
C TYR A 141 -4.54 -14.30 23.07
N ASN A 142 -4.47 -15.46 22.40
CA ASN A 142 -5.25 -16.65 22.72
C ASN A 142 -4.40 -17.91 22.55
N GLU A 143 -4.89 -19.03 23.08
CA GLU A 143 -4.18 -20.31 23.11
C GLU A 143 -3.85 -20.86 21.72
N THR A 144 -4.65 -20.51 20.70
CA THR A 144 -4.53 -21.00 19.32
C THR A 144 -3.48 -20.25 18.50
N VAL A 145 -3.37 -18.93 18.66
CA VAL A 145 -2.49 -18.07 17.85
C VAL A 145 -1.17 -17.80 18.54
N GLN A 146 -1.16 -17.62 19.87
CA GLN A 146 0.02 -17.30 20.70
C GLN A 146 0.93 -16.24 20.07
N GLY A 147 0.33 -15.24 19.42
CA GLY A 147 1.05 -14.28 18.61
C GLY A 147 1.81 -13.28 19.46
N LYS A 148 3.04 -12.95 19.05
CA LYS A 148 3.80 -11.82 19.58
C LYS A 148 4.05 -10.81 18.47
N ILE A 149 4.01 -9.55 18.85
CA ILE A 149 4.35 -8.42 18.00
C ILE A 149 5.53 -7.70 18.62
N GLN A 150 6.49 -7.32 17.79
CA GLN A 150 7.59 -6.45 18.16
C GLN A 150 7.69 -5.30 17.16
N ILE A 151 7.75 -4.06 17.64
CA ILE A 151 8.11 -2.92 16.80
C ILE A 151 9.60 -3.03 16.48
N ILE A 152 9.93 -3.04 15.18
CA ILE A 152 11.32 -3.20 14.71
C ILE A 152 11.84 -1.97 13.98
N ASN A 153 10.97 -1.10 13.48
CA ASN A 153 11.39 0.10 12.78
C ASN A 153 10.29 1.18 12.76
N PHE A 154 10.71 2.44 12.79
CA PHE A 154 9.92 3.60 12.41
C PHE A 154 10.53 4.15 11.14
N ASP A 155 9.73 4.31 10.09
CA ASP A 155 10.26 4.76 8.81
C ASP A 155 10.45 6.28 8.82
N THR A 156 11.72 6.70 8.93
CA THR A 156 12.14 8.08 9.08
C THR A 156 11.55 8.99 8.00
N GLY A 157 10.96 10.11 8.42
CA GLY A 157 10.32 11.06 7.50
C GLY A 157 8.93 10.62 7.02
N SER A 158 8.34 9.62 7.67
CA SER A 158 6.99 9.15 7.38
C SER A 158 6.25 8.71 8.65
N TYR A 159 4.97 8.37 8.50
CA TYR A 159 4.12 7.90 9.59
C TYR A 159 3.92 6.38 9.54
N TRP A 160 4.98 5.64 9.19
CA TRP A 160 4.94 4.18 9.10
C TRP A 160 5.70 3.51 10.23
N ILE A 161 5.11 2.46 10.76
CA ILE A 161 5.67 1.60 11.80
C ILE A 161 5.76 0.19 11.24
N ASP A 162 6.94 -0.41 11.29
CA ASP A 162 7.11 -1.83 10.98
C ASP A 162 7.06 -2.66 12.26
N ILE A 163 6.22 -3.68 12.21
CA ILE A 163 6.12 -4.68 13.25
C ILE A 163 6.52 -6.06 12.71
N LEU A 164 7.26 -6.80 13.52
CA LEU A 164 7.59 -8.19 13.30
C LEU A 164 6.57 -9.08 14.01
N VAL A 165 6.05 -10.09 13.31
CA VAL A 165 5.10 -11.04 13.89
C VAL A 165 5.64 -12.46 13.91
N THR A 166 5.23 -13.23 14.92
CA THR A 166 5.68 -14.62 15.11
C THR A 166 4.84 -15.60 14.29
N GLY A 167 5.33 -15.95 13.10
CA GLY A 167 4.79 -17.04 12.29
C GLY A 167 3.67 -16.63 11.32
N VAL A 168 3.40 -17.50 10.35
CA VAL A 168 2.50 -17.21 9.22
C VAL A 168 1.04 -17.11 9.66
N ARG A 169 0.58 -17.91 10.63
CA ARG A 169 -0.81 -17.88 11.12
C ARG A 169 -1.17 -16.52 11.73
N VAL A 170 -0.24 -15.89 12.47
CA VAL A 170 -0.44 -14.55 13.03
C VAL A 170 -0.60 -13.51 11.92
N LEU A 171 0.22 -13.63 10.88
CA LEU A 171 0.19 -12.74 9.73
C LEU A 171 -1.13 -12.86 8.95
N GLU A 172 -1.63 -14.09 8.74
CA GLU A 172 -2.92 -14.35 8.10
C GLU A 172 -4.10 -13.82 8.93
N VAL A 173 -4.06 -13.98 10.27
CA VAL A 173 -5.06 -13.42 11.18
C VAL A 173 -5.08 -11.89 11.10
N ILE A 174 -3.92 -11.23 11.16
CA ILE A 174 -3.85 -9.77 11.06
C ILE A 174 -4.34 -9.30 9.69
N GLY A 175 -4.00 -10.01 8.62
CA GLY A 175 -4.53 -9.77 7.28
C GLY A 175 -6.06 -9.83 7.28
N GLY A 176 -6.64 -10.94 7.71
CA GLY A 176 -8.09 -11.12 7.77
C GLY A 176 -8.81 -10.04 8.59
N VAL A 177 -8.22 -9.63 9.71
CA VAL A 177 -8.74 -8.54 10.55
C VAL A 177 -8.61 -7.18 9.86
N ALA A 178 -7.50 -6.90 9.17
CA ALA A 178 -7.34 -5.70 8.35
C ALA A 178 -8.38 -5.65 7.21
N TYR A 179 -8.60 -6.76 6.53
CA TYR A 179 -9.61 -6.87 5.47
C TYR A 179 -11.03 -6.67 6.01
N GLY A 180 -11.38 -7.35 7.10
CA GLY A 180 -12.69 -7.18 7.75
C GLY A 180 -12.90 -5.73 8.20
N GLY A 181 -11.87 -5.07 8.71
CA GLY A 181 -11.89 -3.65 9.06
C GLY A 181 -12.20 -2.77 7.85
N ALA A 182 -11.66 -3.09 6.67
CA ALA A 182 -11.94 -2.36 5.43
C ALA A 182 -13.39 -2.53 4.97
N ILE A 183 -13.97 -3.73 5.15
CA ILE A 183 -15.39 -3.98 4.87
C ILE A 183 -16.30 -3.18 5.83
N VAL A 184 -15.95 -3.12 7.11
CA VAL A 184 -16.67 -2.30 8.10
C VAL A 184 -16.55 -0.81 7.78
N PHE A 185 -15.35 -0.35 7.41
CA PHE A 185 -15.09 1.02 6.96
C PHE A 185 -15.97 1.40 5.77
N LYS A 186 -16.00 0.56 4.72
CA LYS A 186 -16.87 0.77 3.56
C LYS A 186 -18.32 0.95 3.98
N LYS A 187 -18.84 0.09 4.87
CA LYS A 187 -20.24 0.17 5.32
C LYS A 187 -20.52 1.47 6.07
N LEU A 188 -19.56 1.94 6.85
CA LEU A 188 -19.64 3.20 7.58
C LEU A 188 -19.68 4.40 6.61
N GLN A 189 -18.88 4.36 5.53
CA GLN A 189 -18.89 5.40 4.49
C GLN A 189 -20.20 5.43 3.69
N GLU A 190 -20.75 4.26 3.32
CA GLU A 190 -22.09 4.17 2.70
C GLU A 190 -23.17 4.84 3.56
N GLY A 191 -23.15 4.57 4.88
CA GLY A 191 -24.09 5.17 5.82
C GLY A 191 -23.99 6.69 5.90
N ARG A 192 -22.77 7.23 5.88
CA ARG A 192 -22.52 8.67 5.89
C ARG A 192 -22.98 9.35 4.59
N LEU A 193 -22.76 8.73 3.44
CA LEU A 193 -23.22 9.24 2.17
C LEU A 193 -24.75 9.38 2.14
N VAL A 194 -25.46 8.35 2.62
CA VAL A 194 -26.94 8.39 2.74
C VAL A 194 -27.38 9.50 3.68
N GLN A 195 -26.70 9.68 4.82
CA GLN A 195 -27.02 10.77 5.76
C GLN A 195 -26.80 12.15 5.13
N GLN A 196 -25.75 12.34 4.33
CA GLN A 196 -25.51 13.60 3.62
C GLN A 196 -26.60 13.89 2.59
N GLN A 197 -26.97 12.90 1.77
CA GLN A 197 -28.05 13.04 0.78
C GLN A 197 -29.38 13.41 1.45
N VAL A 198 -29.71 12.79 2.58
CA VAL A 198 -30.95 13.06 3.31
C VAL A 198 -30.96 14.48 3.90
N LYS A 199 -29.80 14.96 4.38
CA LYS A 199 -29.64 16.35 4.83
C LYS A 199 -29.83 17.34 3.67
N GLU A 200 -29.25 17.06 2.51
CA GLU A 200 -29.40 17.89 1.30
C GLU A 200 -30.85 17.96 0.82
N MET A 201 -31.60 16.87 0.95
CA MET A 201 -33.03 16.80 0.65
C MET A 201 -33.92 17.54 1.68
N GLN A 202 -33.34 18.16 2.72
CA GLN A 202 -34.05 18.87 3.78
C GLN A 202 -35.14 18.03 4.47
N ILE A 203 -34.91 16.71 4.55
CA ILE A 203 -35.84 15.78 5.20
C ILE A 203 -35.80 16.02 6.72
N SER A 204 -36.94 15.82 7.39
CA SER A 204 -37.09 16.10 8.82
C SER A 204 -36.02 15.44 9.70
N ASN A 205 -35.67 16.10 10.81
CA ASN A 205 -34.68 15.60 11.79
C ASN A 205 -35.00 14.18 12.29
N LYS A 206 -36.28 13.84 12.43
CA LYS A 206 -36.71 12.50 12.83
C LYS A 206 -36.26 11.40 11.85
N ALA A 207 -36.32 11.67 10.54
CA ALA A 207 -35.85 10.71 9.55
C ALA A 207 -34.31 10.58 9.56
N LEU A 208 -33.60 11.69 9.82
CA LEU A 208 -32.14 11.66 9.99
C LEU A 208 -31.73 10.78 11.18
N GLU A 209 -32.43 10.87 12.30
CA GLU A 209 -32.22 10.02 13.48
C GLU A 209 -32.46 8.54 13.16
N GLU A 210 -33.58 8.21 12.50
CA GLU A 210 -33.89 6.83 12.09
C GLU A 210 -32.83 6.24 11.15
N ILE A 211 -32.30 7.06 10.22
CA ILE A 211 -31.23 6.65 9.31
C ILE A 211 -29.92 6.42 10.06
N GLN A 212 -29.58 7.29 11.02
CA GLN A 212 -28.39 7.12 11.85
C GLN A 212 -28.45 5.83 12.66
N GLU A 213 -29.59 5.53 13.27
CA GLU A 213 -29.81 4.31 14.04
C GLU A 213 -29.67 3.06 13.15
N LYS A 214 -30.40 3.00 12.02
CA LYS A 214 -30.30 1.89 11.07
C LYS A 214 -28.90 1.72 10.49
N SER A 215 -28.19 2.82 10.24
CA SER A 215 -26.81 2.77 9.77
C SER A 215 -25.90 2.14 10.83
N LYS A 216 -26.05 2.51 12.11
CA LYS A 216 -25.28 1.95 13.22
C LYS A 216 -25.56 0.46 13.40
N GLU A 217 -26.83 0.06 13.32
CA GLU A 217 -27.23 -1.35 13.34
C GLU A 217 -26.61 -2.13 12.18
N SER A 218 -26.66 -1.58 10.97
CA SER A 218 -26.11 -2.23 9.78
C SER A 218 -24.58 -2.40 9.88
N VAL A 219 -23.86 -1.38 10.34
CA VAL A 219 -22.42 -1.47 10.62
C VAL A 219 -22.13 -2.54 11.68
N ASN A 220 -22.93 -2.60 12.75
CA ASN A 220 -22.79 -3.64 13.78
C ASN A 220 -23.02 -5.05 13.25
N GLN A 221 -24.01 -5.25 12.38
CA GLN A 221 -24.30 -6.53 11.75
C GLN A 221 -23.17 -6.98 10.82
N VAL A 222 -22.65 -6.06 10.01
CA VAL A 222 -21.50 -6.34 9.14
C VAL A 222 -20.27 -6.69 9.97
N ALA A 223 -19.94 -5.89 10.99
CA ALA A 223 -18.81 -6.17 11.87
C ALA A 223 -18.94 -7.52 12.57
N LYS A 224 -20.15 -7.88 13.02
CA LYS A 224 -20.40 -9.19 13.62
C LYS A 224 -20.20 -10.33 12.61
N SER A 225 -20.77 -10.20 11.42
CA SER A 225 -20.67 -11.23 10.38
C SER A 225 -19.23 -11.46 9.94
N GLU A 226 -18.46 -10.39 9.75
CA GLU A 226 -17.03 -10.48 9.41
C GLU A 226 -16.21 -11.06 10.57
N ALA A 227 -16.52 -10.69 11.82
CA ALA A 227 -15.84 -11.26 12.98
C ALA A 227 -16.10 -12.76 13.13
N ASP A 228 -17.35 -13.20 12.95
CA ASP A 228 -17.72 -14.62 12.96
C ASP A 228 -17.00 -15.36 11.83
N PHE A 229 -16.89 -14.77 10.63
CA PHE A 229 -16.16 -15.36 9.51
C PHE A 229 -14.67 -15.51 9.81
N ILE A 230 -14.01 -14.47 10.31
CA ILE A 230 -12.59 -14.49 10.70
C ILE A 230 -12.37 -15.52 11.80
N TYR A 231 -13.23 -15.54 12.82
CA TYR A 231 -13.18 -16.51 13.91
C TYR A 231 -13.19 -17.94 13.36
N ASN A 232 -14.20 -18.28 12.55
CA ASN A 232 -14.36 -19.62 11.99
C ASN A 232 -13.27 -20.00 10.98
N THR A 233 -12.56 -19.03 10.42
CA THR A 233 -11.49 -19.27 9.43
C THR A 233 -10.15 -19.55 10.10
N PHE A 234 -9.82 -18.81 11.17
CA PHE A 234 -8.47 -18.83 11.73
C PHE A 234 -8.37 -19.40 13.15
N PHE A 235 -9.50 -19.59 13.84
CA PHE A 235 -9.55 -20.03 15.22
C PHE A 235 -10.29 -21.37 15.34
N GLU A 236 -10.01 -22.07 16.43
CA GLU A 236 -10.60 -23.38 16.72
C GLU A 236 -11.42 -23.29 18.01
N GLY A 237 -12.50 -24.08 18.10
CA GLY A 237 -13.36 -24.14 19.27
C GLY A 237 -14.63 -23.31 19.17
N LYS A 238 -15.24 -23.03 20.33
CA LYS A 238 -16.45 -22.21 20.49
C LYS A 238 -16.20 -21.16 21.56
N ASP A 239 -15.46 -20.13 21.18
CA ASP A 239 -15.21 -18.96 21.99
C ASP A 239 -15.93 -17.74 21.39
N ASN A 240 -17.15 -17.51 21.87
CA ASN A 240 -17.94 -16.34 21.46
C ASN A 240 -17.30 -15.03 21.93
N GLU A 241 -16.45 -15.06 22.96
CA GLU A 241 -15.74 -13.87 23.44
C GLU A 241 -14.69 -13.44 22.41
N GLN A 242 -13.96 -14.40 21.83
CA GLN A 242 -12.99 -14.11 20.77
C GLN A 242 -13.64 -13.46 19.54
N ALA A 243 -14.83 -13.89 19.15
CA ALA A 243 -15.57 -13.25 18.05
C ALA A 243 -15.94 -11.79 18.37
N GLU A 244 -16.39 -11.49 19.60
CA GLU A 244 -16.67 -10.11 20.01
C GLU A 244 -15.41 -9.25 20.12
N ARG A 245 -14.27 -9.82 20.53
CA ARG A 245 -12.96 -9.16 20.52
C ARG A 245 -12.51 -8.81 19.09
N ILE A 246 -12.68 -9.73 18.15
CA ILE A 246 -12.41 -9.47 16.72
C ILE A 246 -13.32 -8.35 16.22
N LYS A 247 -14.63 -8.42 16.50
CA LYS A 247 -15.60 -7.38 16.11
C LYS A 247 -15.24 -5.99 16.66
N PHE A 248 -14.73 -5.92 17.89
CA PHE A 248 -14.18 -4.68 18.43
C PHE A 248 -13.00 -4.18 17.59
N ALA A 249 -12.01 -5.05 17.33
CA ALA A 249 -10.86 -4.72 16.50
C ALA A 249 -11.25 -4.25 15.08
N LEU A 250 -12.26 -4.86 14.44
CA LEU A 250 -12.73 -4.43 13.11
C LEU A 250 -13.25 -2.99 13.11
N LYS A 251 -13.94 -2.58 14.18
CA LYS A 251 -14.47 -1.22 14.30
C LYS A 251 -13.37 -0.19 14.54
N GLU A 252 -12.43 -0.52 15.43
CA GLU A 252 -11.27 0.34 15.70
C GLU A 252 -10.40 0.51 14.45
N LEU A 253 -10.23 -0.55 13.65
CA LEU A 253 -9.55 -0.46 12.36
C LEU A 253 -10.33 0.35 11.34
N ALA A 254 -11.65 0.21 11.28
CA ALA A 254 -12.46 1.03 10.39
C ALA A 254 -12.31 2.54 10.70
N GLU A 255 -12.20 2.89 11.98
CA GLU A 255 -11.92 4.26 12.40
C GLU A 255 -10.48 4.69 12.07
N LEU A 256 -9.50 3.80 12.27
CA LEU A 256 -8.11 4.04 11.87
C LEU A 256 -8.03 4.35 10.36
N TYR A 257 -8.72 3.59 9.52
CA TYR A 257 -8.79 3.79 8.07
C TYR A 257 -9.48 5.10 7.70
N TYR A 258 -10.54 5.46 8.43
CA TYR A 258 -11.19 6.75 8.26
C TYR A 258 -10.24 7.93 8.51
N ASN A 259 -9.32 7.79 9.46
CA ASN A 259 -8.32 8.80 9.78
C ASN A 259 -7.06 8.71 8.89
N GLY A 260 -7.06 7.88 7.85
CA GLY A 260 -5.96 7.74 6.88
C GLY A 260 -4.86 6.75 7.28
N GLY A 261 -5.12 5.89 8.27
CA GLY A 261 -4.23 4.79 8.60
C GLY A 261 -4.38 3.61 7.63
N GLU A 262 -3.35 2.77 7.54
CA GLU A 262 -3.27 1.65 6.59
C GLU A 262 -2.46 0.50 7.20
N ILE A 263 -2.72 -0.75 6.80
CA ILE A 263 -1.99 -1.94 7.27
C ILE A 263 -1.62 -2.80 6.08
N HIS A 264 -0.33 -2.88 5.77
CA HIS A 264 0.19 -3.59 4.62
C HIS A 264 1.05 -4.78 5.03
N PRO A 265 0.99 -5.90 4.27
CA PRO A 265 1.96 -6.96 4.42
C PRO A 265 3.32 -6.50 3.85
N SER A 266 4.38 -7.17 4.28
CA SER A 266 5.71 -7.07 3.65
C SER A 266 5.64 -7.27 2.13
N LEU A 267 6.53 -6.59 1.39
CA LEU A 267 6.68 -6.77 -0.04
C LEU A 267 7.21 -8.19 -0.36
N GLU A 268 7.90 -8.82 0.59
CA GLU A 268 8.35 -10.22 0.52
C GLU A 268 7.30 -11.23 1.01
N ALA A 269 6.12 -10.78 1.48
CA ALA A 269 5.10 -11.69 1.98
C ALA A 269 4.59 -12.65 0.89
N PRO A 270 4.32 -13.92 1.21
CA PRO A 270 3.74 -14.89 0.28
C PRO A 270 2.41 -14.42 -0.34
N LYS A 271 2.12 -14.88 -1.57
CA LYS A 271 0.90 -14.48 -2.30
C LYS A 271 -0.40 -14.86 -1.57
N ASN A 272 -0.43 -15.96 -0.81
CA ASN A 272 -1.59 -16.34 0.00
C ASN A 272 -1.84 -15.31 1.11
N VAL A 273 -0.79 -14.85 1.77
CA VAL A 273 -0.87 -13.81 2.80
C VAL A 273 -1.32 -12.48 2.21
N LYS A 274 -0.74 -12.04 1.08
CA LYS A 274 -1.10 -10.76 0.46
C LYS A 274 -2.59 -10.64 0.12
N LYS A 275 -3.25 -11.76 -0.21
CA LYS A 275 -4.70 -11.81 -0.49
C LYS A 275 -5.58 -11.65 0.76
N GLU A 276 -4.98 -11.77 1.94
CA GLU A 276 -5.68 -11.52 3.19
C GLU A 276 -5.70 -10.04 3.56
N PHE A 277 -4.90 -9.18 2.94
CA PHE A 277 -4.92 -7.74 3.19
C PHE A 277 -5.83 -7.00 2.19
N PRO A 278 -6.43 -5.87 2.59
CA PRO A 278 -7.30 -5.10 1.70
C PRO A 278 -6.49 -4.35 0.64
N ASP A 279 -7.13 -4.05 -0.49
CA ASP A 279 -6.56 -3.13 -1.46
C ASP A 279 -6.79 -1.69 -1.01
N TYR A 280 -5.70 -0.99 -0.67
CA TYR A 280 -5.72 0.40 -0.20
C TYR A 280 -5.86 1.42 -1.33
N ASN A 281 -5.58 1.06 -2.58
CA ASN A 281 -5.81 1.95 -3.72
C ASN A 281 -7.32 2.14 -3.98
N ASN A 282 -8.14 1.18 -3.53
CA ASN A 282 -9.59 1.25 -3.61
C ASN A 282 -10.25 0.50 -2.44
N LEU A 283 -10.14 1.09 -1.24
CA LEU A 283 -10.71 0.52 -0.01
C LEU A 283 -12.20 0.19 -0.14
N GLU A 284 -12.97 1.02 -0.86
CA GLU A 284 -14.40 0.86 -1.07
C GLU A 284 -14.76 -0.26 -2.06
N ALA A 285 -13.85 -0.67 -2.93
CA ALA A 285 -14.07 -1.79 -3.85
C ALA A 285 -13.92 -3.17 -3.18
N ASN A 286 -13.33 -3.24 -1.99
CA ASN A 286 -13.22 -4.51 -1.25
C ASN A 286 -14.61 -5.13 -1.04
N LYS A 287 -14.69 -6.45 -1.26
CA LYS A 287 -15.93 -7.22 -1.19
C LYS A 287 -15.82 -8.22 -0.06
N SER A 288 -16.87 -8.31 0.76
CA SER A 288 -16.97 -9.32 1.80
C SER A 288 -16.71 -10.71 1.21
N LYS A 289 -15.85 -11.48 1.88
CA LYS A 289 -15.56 -12.88 1.52
C LYS A 289 -16.71 -13.82 1.93
N ILE A 290 -17.69 -13.32 2.68
CA ILE A 290 -18.86 -14.08 3.12
C ILE A 290 -19.78 -14.32 1.91
N LYS A 291 -20.12 -15.59 1.66
CA LYS A 291 -21.12 -15.96 0.64
C LYS A 291 -22.48 -15.38 1.05
N GLN A 292 -22.93 -14.35 0.35
CA GLN A 292 -24.29 -13.84 0.53
C GLN A 292 -25.29 -14.92 0.10
N ILE A 293 -26.13 -15.38 1.04
CA ILE A 293 -27.27 -16.24 0.69
C ILE A 293 -28.21 -15.39 -0.14
N LYS A 294 -28.41 -15.75 -1.42
CA LYS A 294 -29.44 -15.13 -2.26
C LYS A 294 -30.78 -15.29 -1.53
N GLY A 295 -31.34 -14.17 -1.07
CA GLY A 295 -32.66 -14.16 -0.45
C GLY A 295 -33.66 -14.85 -1.37
N LYS A 296 -34.40 -15.83 -0.83
CA LYS A 296 -35.56 -16.39 -1.50
C LYS A 296 -36.51 -15.23 -1.80
N LYS A 297 -36.84 -15.07 -3.09
CA LYS A 297 -37.90 -14.19 -3.58
C LYS A 297 -39.22 -14.52 -2.90
#